data_AF-A0A834C9B4-F1
#
_entry.id   AF-A0A834C9B4-F1
#
_cell.length_a   1.000
_cell.length_b   1.000
_cell.length_c   1.000
_cell.angle_alpha   90.00
_cell.angle_beta   90.00
_cell.angle_gamma   90.00
#
_symmetry.space_group_name_H-M   'P 1'
#
loop_
_entity.id
_entity.type
_entity.pdbx_description
1 polymer ?
#
loop_
_entity_poly.entity_id
_entity_poly.type
_entity_poly.pdbx_seq_one_letter_code
_entity_poly.pdbx_strand_id
1 'polypeptide(L)'
;MSNCSLFLNGAFRVCLTPGITEVLCCRAGRAAQQVRHGSSAQQSFHAKYGLGVMVSGTVFCTAVWGYVLTQTGIAWNLSPVGKVMPKEWRQAEE
;
A
#
# COMPACT_ATOMS: atom_id res chain seq x y z
N MET A 1 -16.94 -2.28 40.76
CA MET A 1 -15.70 -1.85 41.45
C MET A 1 -14.61 -2.87 41.14
N SER A 2 -13.50 -2.40 40.55
CA SER A 2 -12.14 -2.99 40.45
C SER A 2 -11.96 -4.43 39.92
N ASN A 3 -10.90 -4.80 39.21
CA ASN A 3 -9.89 -4.22 38.32
C ASN A 3 -8.90 -5.38 38.04
N CYS A 4 -8.34 -5.42 36.82
CA CYS A 4 -7.09 -6.08 36.36
C CYS A 4 -6.32 -7.05 37.28
N SER A 5 -5.92 -8.22 36.76
CA SER A 5 -4.54 -8.43 36.24
C SER A 5 -4.22 -9.90 35.92
N LEU A 6 -3.92 -10.13 34.63
CA LEU A 6 -2.83 -10.95 34.08
C LEU A 6 -2.85 -12.48 34.30
N PHE A 7 -3.45 -13.14 33.30
CA PHE A 7 -2.79 -14.14 32.44
C PHE A 7 -1.71 -15.02 33.10
N LEU A 8 -2.16 -16.13 33.68
CA LEU A 8 -1.35 -17.32 33.90
C LEU A 8 -0.87 -17.87 32.55
N ASN A 9 0.42 -18.21 32.48
CA ASN A 9 1.16 -18.89 31.40
C ASN A 9 2.00 -18.02 30.44
N GLY A 10 2.60 -16.94 30.98
CA GLY A 10 3.79 -16.32 30.41
C GLY A 10 5.07 -16.87 31.04
N ALA A 11 5.74 -17.82 30.38
CA ALA A 11 7.11 -18.22 30.71
C ALA A 11 8.09 -17.45 29.83
N PHE A 12 8.14 -16.13 30.01
CA PHE A 12 9.24 -15.31 29.49
C PHE A 12 10.44 -15.52 30.42
N ARG A 13 11.16 -16.62 30.22
CA ARG A 13 12.43 -16.85 30.90
C ARG A 13 13.44 -15.91 30.25
N VAL A 14 13.54 -14.69 30.78
CA VAL A 14 14.64 -13.75 30.51
C VAL A 14 15.93 -14.48 30.87
N CYS A 15 16.62 -15.05 29.89
CA CYS A 15 18.00 -15.48 30.05
C CYS A 15 18.87 -14.23 30.17
N LEU A 16 19.14 -13.84 31.41
CA LEU A 16 20.17 -12.87 31.82
C LEU A 16 21.56 -13.36 31.34
N THR A 17 21.96 -13.02 30.11
CA THR A 17 23.37 -12.83 29.71
C THR A 17 23.42 -11.81 28.57
N PRO A 18 23.88 -10.57 28.81
CA PRO A 18 23.94 -9.55 27.77
C PRO A 18 25.16 -9.81 26.88
N GLY A 19 24.95 -10.30 25.67
CA GLY A 19 25.99 -10.29 24.63
C GLY A 19 26.08 -11.53 23.74
N ILE A 20 25.74 -12.72 24.26
CA ILE A 20 25.89 -13.97 23.49
C ILE A 20 24.58 -14.33 22.76
N THR A 21 23.44 -14.02 23.37
CA THR A 21 22.10 -14.40 22.88
C THR A 21 21.57 -13.50 21.76
N GLU A 22 21.89 -12.20 21.75
CA GLU A 22 21.51 -11.28 20.66
C GLU A 22 22.21 -11.64 19.34
N VAL A 23 23.51 -11.95 19.41
CA VAL A 23 24.30 -12.34 18.24
C VAL A 23 23.83 -13.68 17.70
N LEU A 24 23.44 -14.62 18.59
CA LEU A 24 22.90 -15.91 18.21
C LEU A 24 21.52 -15.79 17.55
N CYS A 25 20.64 -14.90 18.03
CA CYS A 25 19.33 -14.64 17.41
C CYS A 25 19.50 -14.00 16.01
N CYS A 26 20.38 -13.01 15.88
CA CYS A 26 20.70 -12.40 14.59
C CYS A 26 21.31 -13.41 13.60
N ARG A 27 22.21 -14.29 14.08
CA ARG A 27 22.79 -15.36 13.25
C ARG A 27 21.77 -16.42 12.89
N ALA A 28 20.91 -16.85 13.81
CA ALA A 28 19.86 -17.82 13.55
C ALA A 28 18.80 -17.27 12.59
N GLY A 29 18.41 -16.01 12.72
CA GLY A 29 17.49 -15.33 11.80
C GLY A 29 18.07 -15.20 10.39
N ARG A 30 19.35 -14.79 10.27
CA ARG A 30 20.05 -14.73 8.97
C ARG A 30 20.29 -16.11 8.37
N ALA A 31 20.64 -17.10 9.18
CA ALA A 31 20.82 -18.49 8.73
C ALA A 31 19.48 -19.09 8.27
N ALA A 32 18.37 -18.83 8.97
CA ALA A 32 17.02 -19.23 8.58
C ALA A 32 16.59 -18.56 7.26
N GLN A 33 16.91 -17.28 7.06
CA GLN A 33 16.74 -16.61 5.76
C GLN A 33 17.62 -17.23 4.68
N GLN A 34 18.88 -17.55 4.99
CA GLN A 34 19.83 -18.13 4.05
C GLN A 34 19.44 -19.56 3.62
N VAL A 35 18.92 -20.41 4.50
CA VAL A 35 18.39 -21.75 4.10
C VAL A 35 17.10 -21.63 3.28
N ARG A 36 16.29 -20.59 3.51
CA ARG A 36 15.12 -20.28 2.67
C ARG A 36 15.52 -19.75 1.29
N HIS A 37 16.66 -19.06 1.17
CA HIS A 37 17.21 -18.53 -0.09
C HIS A 37 18.15 -19.51 -0.81
N GLY A 38 18.72 -20.49 -0.09
CA GLY A 38 19.62 -21.52 -0.61
C GLY A 38 18.92 -22.81 -1.04
N SER A 39 17.65 -22.99 -0.69
CA SER A 39 16.79 -23.92 -1.41
C SER A 39 16.60 -23.37 -2.81
N SER A 40 16.74 -24.20 -3.84
CA SER A 40 16.40 -23.87 -5.24
C SER A 40 14.89 -23.69 -5.44
N ALA A 41 14.24 -22.98 -4.52
CA ALA A 41 12.83 -22.68 -4.55
C ALA A 41 12.53 -22.03 -5.90
N GLN A 42 11.65 -22.67 -6.65
CA GLN A 42 11.22 -22.20 -7.96
C GLN A 42 10.84 -20.72 -7.83
N GLN A 43 11.54 -19.84 -8.55
CA GLN A 43 11.28 -18.41 -8.47
C GLN A 43 9.79 -18.17 -8.77
N SER A 44 9.10 -17.55 -7.81
CA SER A 44 7.68 -17.27 -7.93
C SER A 44 7.44 -16.25 -9.04
N PHE A 45 6.23 -16.28 -9.62
CA PHE A 45 5.82 -15.32 -10.65
C PHE A 45 6.06 -13.87 -10.22
N HIS A 46 5.74 -13.55 -8.96
CA HIS A 46 5.95 -12.22 -8.39
C HIS A 46 7.42 -11.81 -8.31
N ALA A 47 8.34 -12.76 -8.14
CA ALA A 47 9.77 -12.48 -8.13
C ALA A 47 10.34 -12.18 -9.53
N LYS A 48 9.75 -12.73 -10.59
CA LYS A 48 10.17 -12.50 -11.98
C LYS A 48 9.47 -11.34 -12.67
N TYR A 49 8.16 -11.21 -12.46
CA TYR A 49 7.30 -10.30 -13.22
C TYR A 49 6.56 -9.28 -12.36
N GLY A 50 6.59 -9.42 -11.02
CA GLY A 50 5.76 -8.61 -10.13
C GLY A 50 5.95 -7.11 -10.33
N LEU A 51 7.22 -6.65 -10.40
CA LEU A 51 7.51 -5.24 -10.64
C LEU A 51 7.07 -4.79 -12.05
N GLY A 52 7.36 -5.60 -13.07
CA GLY A 52 7.00 -5.27 -14.46
C GLY A 52 5.49 -5.14 -14.66
N VAL A 53 4.72 -6.09 -14.12
CA VAL A 53 3.25 -6.07 -14.16
C VAL A 53 2.69 -4.89 -13.36
N MET A 54 3.26 -4.60 -12.18
CA MET A 54 2.80 -3.48 -11.35
C MET A 54 3.02 -2.13 -12.04
N VAL A 55 4.21 -1.91 -12.61
CA VAL A 55 4.53 -0.65 -13.31
C VAL A 55 3.69 -0.51 -14.58
N SER A 56 3.68 -1.53 -15.44
CA SER A 56 2.92 -1.49 -16.69
C SER A 56 1.42 -1.35 -16.46
N GLY A 57 0.86 -2.08 -15.50
CA GLY A 57 -0.55 -1.98 -15.12
C GLY A 57 -0.92 -0.60 -14.59
N THR A 58 -0.05 0.01 -13.77
CA THR A 58 -0.30 1.37 -13.25
C THR A 58 -0.27 2.42 -14.36
N VAL A 59 0.71 2.35 -15.26
CA VAL A 59 0.82 3.27 -16.40
C VAL A 59 -0.36 3.10 -17.34
N PHE A 60 -0.71 1.86 -17.69
CA PHE A 60 -1.86 1.57 -18.56
C PHE A 60 -3.17 2.07 -17.96
N CYS A 61 -3.43 1.75 -16.69
CA CYS A 61 -4.66 2.13 -16.00
C CYS A 61 -4.83 3.65 -15.94
N THR A 62 -3.78 4.36 -15.53
CA THR A 62 -3.82 5.84 -15.44
C THR A 62 -3.94 6.50 -16.81
N ALA A 63 -3.30 5.96 -17.86
CA ALA A 63 -3.43 6.47 -19.22
C ALA A 63 -4.85 6.31 -19.77
N VAL A 64 -5.42 5.10 -19.68
CA VAL A 64 -6.78 4.82 -20.18
C VAL A 64 -7.81 5.64 -19.43
N TRP A 65 -7.78 5.65 -18.10
CA TRP A 65 -8.72 6.44 -17.32
C TRP A 65 -8.50 7.94 -17.51
N GLY A 66 -7.25 8.41 -17.62
CA GLY A 66 -6.95 9.80 -17.96
C GLY A 66 -7.61 10.22 -19.28
N TYR A 67 -7.48 9.40 -20.32
CA TYR A 67 -8.14 9.62 -21.60
C TYR A 67 -9.67 9.61 -21.47
N VAL A 68 -10.24 8.64 -20.75
CA VAL A 68 -11.69 8.57 -20.54
C VAL A 68 -12.20 9.82 -19.83
N LEU A 69 -11.52 10.26 -18.78
CA LEU A 69 -11.93 11.41 -17.97
C LEU A 69 -11.90 12.73 -18.76
N THR A 70 -10.95 12.93 -19.68
CA THR A 70 -10.75 14.23 -20.33
C THR A 70 -11.13 14.27 -21.82
N GLN A 71 -10.91 13.19 -22.56
CA GLN A 71 -10.98 13.22 -24.03
C GLN A 71 -12.28 12.66 -24.61
N THR A 72 -13.09 11.94 -23.82
CA THR A 72 -14.32 11.31 -24.32
C THR A 72 -15.54 12.25 -24.33
N GLY A 73 -15.38 13.49 -23.86
CA GLY A 73 -16.46 14.49 -23.85
C GLY A 73 -17.51 14.27 -22.76
N ILE A 74 -17.20 13.49 -21.70
CA ILE A 74 -18.11 13.30 -20.56
C ILE A 74 -18.36 14.63 -19.85
N ALA A 75 -19.64 15.01 -19.74
CA ALA A 75 -20.06 16.19 -19.00
C ALA A 75 -20.08 15.90 -17.49
N TRP A 76 -19.03 16.32 -16.79
CA TRP A 76 -18.87 16.09 -15.35
C TRP A 76 -19.76 16.96 -14.45
N ASN A 77 -20.43 17.98 -15.01
CA ASN A 77 -21.30 18.92 -14.28
C ASN A 77 -20.70 19.35 -12.93
N LEU A 78 -19.42 19.73 -12.96
CA LEU A 78 -18.71 20.20 -11.77
C LEU A 78 -19.40 21.46 -11.23
N SER A 79 -19.22 21.69 -9.93
CA SER A 79 -19.80 22.87 -9.28
C SER A 79 -19.43 24.15 -10.06
N PRO A 80 -20.43 24.99 -10.40
CA PRO A 80 -20.22 26.19 -11.21
C PRO A 80 -19.55 27.34 -10.42
N VAL A 81 -19.48 27.22 -9.08
CA VAL A 81 -18.98 28.24 -8.18
C VAL A 81 -17.51 28.56 -8.49
N GLY A 82 -17.22 29.81 -8.84
CA GLY A 82 -15.87 30.27 -9.15
C GLY A 82 -15.32 29.81 -10.51
N LYS A 83 -16.13 29.13 -11.34
CA LYS A 83 -15.74 28.69 -12.69
C LYS A 83 -16.59 29.32 -13.81
N VAL A 84 -17.86 29.58 -13.52
CA VAL A 84 -18.81 30.13 -14.49
C VAL A 84 -19.22 31.53 -14.05
N MET A 85 -19.09 32.53 -14.93
CA MET A 85 -19.62 33.86 -14.69
C MET A 85 -21.16 33.81 -14.87
N PRO A 86 -21.94 34.20 -13.84
CA PRO A 86 -23.39 34.28 -13.98
C PRO A 86 -23.76 35.26 -15.09
N LYS A 87 -24.60 34.82 -16.03
CA LYS A 87 -25.18 35.65 -17.07
C LYS A 87 -26.63 35.95 -16.70
N GLU A 88 -27.05 37.20 -16.85
CA GLU A 88 -28.46 37.57 -16.76
C GLU A 88 -29.26 36.78 -17.81
N TRP A 89 -30.24 36.01 -17.33
CA TRP A 89 -31.01 35.09 -18.16
C TRP A 89 -32.29 35.72 -18.71
N ARG A 90 -32.67 36.90 -18.20
CA ARG A 90 -33.80 37.70 -18.69
C ARG A 90 -33.27 38.88 -19.47
N GLN A 91 -33.64 38.98 -20.75
CA GLN A 91 -33.40 40.19 -21.54
C GLN A 91 -34.46 41.24 -21.20
N ALA A 92 -34.11 42.52 -21.26
CA ALA A 92 -35.09 43.60 -21.12
C ALA A 92 -36.12 43.45 -22.24
N GLU A 93 -37.39 43.30 -21.84
CA GLU A 93 -38.54 43.31 -22.76
C GLU A 93 -38.65 44.73 -23.32
N GLU A 94 -38.57 44.86 -24.64
CA GLU A 94 -38.68 46.13 -25.38
C GLU A 94 -40.11 46.33 -25.89
#